data_AF-A0A926A3M9-F1
#
_entry.id   AF-A0A926A3M9-F1
#
_cell.length_a   1.000
_cell.length_b   1.000
_cell.length_c   1.000
_cell.angle_alpha   90.00
_cell.angle_beta   90.00
_cell.angle_gamma   90.00
#
_symmetry.space_group_name_H-M   'P 1'
#
loop_
_entity.id
_entity.type
_entity.pdbx_description
1 polymer ?
#
loop_
_entity_poly.entity_id
_entity_poly.type
_entity_poly.pdbx_seq_one_letter_code
_entity_poly.pdbx_strand_id
1 'polypeptide(L)'
;MSDTIQFFRTNTGAMVITMLLGIGTLVFGLLGLMMLRAGVSLKPIVFLAGFFGIIVLPQAALHLSQALGWIPKKELVWTPGGHPTQWSAREDRLTIRDGRFAEPTVVFGPEVDTDLVSDLRVGLPDIFGKSEAAEMAVLRTTATVVLAQFDDAATAAEGLRKYAAAMVGVLPALEADGTYTMQRGNDVVKLLLAGRTVLAFSAANAATLQNMVEGSPIVQQVDPATLKNEPEFWLYRWPVLVTMLIVLVGAATVWFFRMSAWASEVPAAKDSVPAESGVLRERLLAINKLDVPFTITPSDDDANALIVTWRYADAKWMDMARVHGMRRTHRIILNLDGDDATVRPTEQMTSMDWSASAGGLRGRWVTSRGITFFQYEYERVFGLQFDSAFQFRPSLSYTYTFNLQEMKAPLIQAVTQSGWRWRPVMLHGPKWLSWLIN
;
A
#
# COMPACT_ATOMS: atom_id res chain seq x y z
N MET A 1 16.34 -14.32 -23.82
CA MET A 1 15.44 -13.46 -23.01
C MET A 1 15.91 -12.03 -23.21
N SER A 2 15.06 -11.03 -23.41
CA SER A 2 15.55 -9.66 -23.67
C SER A 2 16.18 -9.05 -22.41
N ASP A 3 17.21 -8.22 -22.58
CA ASP A 3 17.92 -7.51 -21.49
C ASP A 3 16.95 -6.76 -20.57
N THR A 4 15.84 -6.27 -21.12
CA THR A 4 14.75 -5.62 -20.38
C THR A 4 14.10 -6.54 -19.35
N ILE A 5 13.81 -7.80 -19.70
CA ILE A 5 13.18 -8.75 -18.77
C ILE A 5 14.17 -9.11 -17.67
N GLN A 6 15.45 -9.30 -18.01
CA GLN A 6 16.50 -9.57 -17.01
C GLN A 6 16.64 -8.39 -16.05
N PHE A 7 16.67 -7.15 -16.55
CA PHE A 7 16.72 -5.94 -15.73
C PHE A 7 15.61 -5.90 -14.67
N PHE A 8 14.36 -6.17 -15.07
CA PHE A 8 13.24 -6.15 -14.13
C PHE A 8 13.25 -7.33 -13.15
N ARG A 9 13.75 -8.51 -13.55
CA ARG A 9 13.90 -9.66 -12.63
C ARG A 9 14.93 -9.37 -11.54
N THR A 10 16.03 -8.71 -11.86
CA THR A 10 17.06 -8.32 -10.88
C THR A 10 16.64 -7.10 -10.04
N ASN A 11 15.56 -6.42 -10.42
CA ASN A 11 15.10 -5.17 -9.80
C ASN A 11 13.58 -5.17 -9.57
N THR A 12 13.10 -6.07 -8.71
CA THR A 12 11.67 -6.24 -8.40
C THR A 12 10.97 -4.92 -8.03
N GLY A 13 11.61 -4.06 -7.24
CA GLY A 13 11.05 -2.74 -6.89
C GLY A 13 10.81 -1.84 -8.11
N ALA A 14 11.75 -1.80 -9.04
CA ALA A 14 11.61 -1.04 -10.29
C ALA A 14 10.51 -1.64 -11.20
N MET A 15 10.37 -2.96 -11.22
CA MET A 15 9.29 -3.63 -11.95
C MET A 15 7.92 -3.25 -11.38
N VAL A 16 7.73 -3.40 -10.06
CA VAL A 16 6.47 -3.09 -9.38
C VAL A 16 6.08 -1.63 -9.61
N ILE A 17 7.02 -0.69 -9.45
CA ILE A 17 6.70 0.73 -9.57
C ILE A 17 6.40 1.13 -11.02
N THR A 18 7.08 0.53 -12.01
CA THR A 18 6.79 0.74 -13.43
C THR A 18 5.41 0.22 -13.79
N MET A 19 5.04 -0.97 -13.28
CA MET A 19 3.70 -1.54 -13.47
C MET A 19 2.63 -0.65 -12.83
N LEU A 20 2.85 -0.16 -11.61
CA LEU A 20 1.92 0.73 -10.92
C LEU A 20 1.72 2.05 -11.69
N LEU A 21 2.79 2.66 -12.20
CA LEU A 21 2.72 3.86 -13.04
C LEU A 21 1.97 3.58 -14.36
N GLY A 22 2.22 2.45 -15.00
CA GLY A 22 1.53 2.04 -16.23
C GLY A 22 0.03 1.85 -16.01
N ILE A 23 -0.36 1.10 -14.97
CA ILE A 23 -1.77 0.89 -14.60
C ILE A 23 -2.43 2.22 -14.23
N GLY A 24 -1.79 3.03 -13.40
CA GLY A 24 -2.31 4.34 -13.00
C GLY A 24 -2.57 5.25 -14.22
N THR A 25 -1.61 5.31 -15.14
CA THR A 25 -1.75 6.09 -16.40
C THR A 25 -2.91 5.60 -17.24
N LEU A 26 -3.05 4.28 -17.41
CA LEU A 26 -4.13 3.68 -18.18
C LEU A 26 -5.50 3.95 -17.54
N VAL A 27 -5.62 3.77 -16.22
CA VAL A 27 -6.86 4.01 -15.48
C VAL A 27 -7.26 5.49 -15.55
N PHE A 28 -6.34 6.42 -15.25
CA PHE A 28 -6.64 7.86 -15.32
C PHE A 28 -6.95 8.31 -16.75
N GLY A 29 -6.23 7.78 -17.76
CA GLY A 29 -6.51 8.07 -19.16
C GLY A 29 -7.89 7.58 -19.62
N LEU A 30 -8.26 6.36 -19.26
CA LEU A 30 -9.57 5.79 -19.60
C LEU A 30 -10.72 6.55 -18.93
N LEU A 31 -10.61 6.80 -17.62
CA LEU A 31 -11.60 7.60 -16.90
C LEU A 31 -11.70 9.02 -17.48
N GLY A 32 -10.56 9.61 -17.87
CA GLY A 32 -10.52 10.94 -18.48
C GLY A 32 -11.28 10.98 -19.80
N LEU A 33 -11.07 9.96 -20.64
CA LEU A 33 -11.80 9.82 -21.89
C LEU A 33 -13.31 9.64 -21.66
N MET A 34 -13.70 8.83 -20.67
CA MET A 34 -15.11 8.63 -20.31
C MET A 34 -15.76 9.93 -19.81
N MET A 35 -15.08 10.69 -18.96
CA MET A 35 -15.56 11.97 -18.43
C MET A 35 -15.69 13.03 -19.54
N LEU A 36 -14.68 13.14 -20.42
CA LEU A 36 -14.76 14.01 -21.60
C LEU A 36 -15.95 13.66 -22.49
N ARG A 37 -16.17 12.37 -22.76
CA ARG A 37 -17.33 11.90 -23.55
C ARG A 37 -18.66 12.20 -22.89
N ALA A 38 -18.72 12.19 -21.57
CA ALA A 38 -19.92 12.54 -20.80
C ALA A 38 -20.11 14.05 -20.59
N GLY A 39 -19.20 14.90 -21.11
CA GLY A 39 -19.23 16.35 -20.88
C GLY A 39 -18.95 16.75 -19.43
N VAL A 40 -18.32 15.86 -18.64
CA VAL A 40 -18.00 16.09 -17.23
C VAL A 40 -16.59 16.70 -17.12
N SER A 41 -16.41 17.59 -16.15
CA SER A 41 -15.14 18.23 -15.83
C SER A 41 -14.01 17.23 -15.54
N LEU A 42 -12.83 17.43 -16.12
CA LEU A 42 -11.63 16.62 -15.83
C LEU A 42 -10.94 16.92 -14.50
N LYS A 43 -11.33 17.99 -13.80
CA LYS A 43 -10.63 18.41 -12.57
C LYS A 43 -10.49 17.30 -11.51
N PRO A 44 -11.50 16.43 -11.24
CA PRO A 44 -11.35 15.33 -10.29
C PRO A 44 -10.23 14.33 -10.66
N ILE A 45 -10.03 14.06 -11.95
CA ILE A 45 -8.94 13.18 -12.39
C ILE A 45 -7.59 13.87 -12.21
N VAL A 46 -7.49 15.17 -12.54
CA VAL A 46 -6.26 15.94 -12.30
C VAL A 46 -5.91 15.95 -10.81
N PHE A 47 -6.92 16.11 -9.95
CA PHE A 47 -6.76 16.02 -8.50
C PHE A 47 -6.20 14.66 -8.05
N LEU A 48 -6.83 13.57 -8.49
CA LEU A 48 -6.40 12.20 -8.14
C LEU A 48 -5.01 11.88 -8.68
N ALA A 49 -4.72 12.27 -9.93
CA ALA A 49 -3.43 12.05 -10.57
C ALA A 49 -2.31 12.82 -9.85
N GLY A 50 -2.56 14.06 -9.43
CA GLY A 50 -1.58 14.82 -8.66
C GLY A 50 -1.33 14.23 -7.27
N PHE A 51 -2.39 13.77 -6.58
CA PHE A 51 -2.23 13.10 -5.28
C PHE A 51 -1.46 11.77 -5.40
N PHE A 52 -1.80 10.98 -6.43
CA PHE A 52 -1.06 9.77 -6.79
C PHE A 52 0.41 10.09 -7.09
N GLY A 53 0.69 11.16 -7.84
CA GLY A 53 2.04 11.60 -8.17
C GLY A 53 2.89 11.92 -6.95
N ILE A 54 2.32 12.61 -5.95
CA ILE A 54 3.01 12.94 -4.69
C ILE A 54 3.50 11.66 -3.96
N ILE A 55 2.71 10.58 -4.03
CA ILE A 55 3.03 9.33 -3.33
C ILE A 55 3.96 8.45 -4.18
N VAL A 56 3.66 8.29 -5.47
CA VAL A 56 4.26 7.26 -6.31
C VAL A 56 5.57 7.73 -6.95
N LEU A 57 5.69 9.01 -7.33
CA LEU A 57 6.89 9.49 -8.01
C LEU A 57 8.16 9.42 -7.14
N PRO A 58 8.15 9.76 -5.84
CA PRO A 58 9.33 9.58 -4.98
C PRO A 58 9.76 8.12 -4.88
N GLN A 59 8.81 7.18 -4.83
CA GLN A 59 9.09 5.74 -4.80
C GLN A 59 9.67 5.26 -6.15
N ALA A 60 9.13 5.77 -7.26
CA ALA A 60 9.66 5.50 -8.59
C ALA A 60 11.10 5.99 -8.73
N ALA A 61 11.37 7.22 -8.30
CA ALA A 61 12.71 7.79 -8.32
C ALA A 61 13.68 6.95 -7.48
N LEU A 62 13.29 6.54 -6.27
CA LEU A 62 14.12 5.70 -5.40
C LEU A 62 14.43 4.34 -6.05
N HIS A 63 13.41 3.59 -6.47
CA HIS A 63 13.61 2.24 -7.01
C HIS A 63 14.31 2.23 -8.37
N LEU A 64 14.05 3.21 -9.24
CA LEU A 64 14.79 3.34 -10.49
C LEU A 64 16.25 3.72 -10.22
N SER A 65 16.51 4.62 -9.28
CA SER A 65 17.90 4.98 -8.91
C SER A 65 18.65 3.80 -8.30
N GLN A 66 17.99 2.94 -7.52
CA GLN A 66 18.57 1.69 -7.03
C GLN A 66 18.84 0.69 -8.16
N ALA A 67 17.93 0.58 -9.13
CA ALA A 67 18.08 -0.33 -10.26
C ALA A 67 19.20 0.11 -11.22
N LEU A 68 19.43 1.43 -11.31
CA LEU A 68 20.52 2.03 -12.09
C LEU A 68 21.84 2.12 -11.31
N GLY A 69 21.87 1.66 -10.05
CA GLY A 69 23.08 1.69 -9.21
C GLY A 69 23.49 3.06 -8.68
N TRP A 70 22.66 4.10 -8.85
CA TRP A 70 22.92 5.45 -8.31
C TRP A 70 22.75 5.52 -6.80
N ILE A 71 21.87 4.68 -6.26
CA ILE A 71 21.64 4.52 -4.83
C ILE A 71 21.94 3.06 -4.49
N PRO A 72 22.82 2.77 -3.52
CA PRO A 72 23.11 1.40 -3.13
C PRO A 72 21.82 0.75 -2.61
N LYS A 73 21.55 -0.49 -3.03
CA LYS A 73 20.45 -1.27 -2.46
C LYS A 73 20.82 -1.56 -1.01
N LYS A 74 20.20 -0.88 -0.06
CA LYS A 74 20.17 -1.38 1.32
C LYS A 74 19.37 -2.67 1.24
N GLU A 75 20.02 -3.81 1.46
CA GLU A 75 19.32 -5.07 1.66
C GLU A 75 18.49 -4.93 2.94
N LEU A 76 17.32 -4.31 2.80
CA LEU A 76 16.28 -4.27 3.80
C LEU A 76 15.66 -5.68 3.83
N VAL A 77 16.47 -6.68 4.15
CA VAL A 77 15.97 -7.97 4.58
C VAL A 77 15.36 -7.71 5.95
N TRP A 78 14.14 -7.18 5.96
CA TRP A 78 13.28 -7.29 7.12
C TRP A 78 12.85 -8.75 7.19
N THR A 79 13.78 -9.62 7.56
CA THR A 79 13.47 -10.89 8.18
C THR A 79 13.18 -10.56 9.63
N PRO A 80 11.93 -10.68 10.10
CA PRO A 80 11.67 -10.62 11.53
C PRO A 80 12.58 -11.66 12.22
N GLY A 81 13.56 -11.20 12.99
CA GLY A 81 14.57 -12.07 13.64
C GLY A 81 15.83 -12.39 12.82
N GLY A 82 16.06 -11.75 11.67
CA GLY A 82 17.30 -11.90 10.92
C GLY A 82 18.47 -11.27 11.67
N HIS A 83 19.30 -12.10 12.30
CA HIS A 83 20.57 -11.65 12.87
C HIS A 83 21.50 -11.26 11.72
N PRO A 84 22.17 -10.09 11.76
CA PRO A 84 23.21 -9.78 10.79
C PRO A 84 24.22 -10.93 10.78
N THR A 85 24.53 -11.45 9.59
CA THR A 85 25.45 -12.58 9.48
C THR A 85 26.82 -12.13 9.97
N GLN A 86 27.38 -12.84 10.96
CA GLN A 86 28.73 -12.58 11.44
C GLN A 86 29.81 -13.00 10.44
N TRP A 87 29.40 -13.50 9.27
CA TRP A 87 30.26 -13.99 8.20
C TRP A 87 29.96 -13.22 6.92
N SER A 88 31.02 -12.89 6.19
CA SER A 88 30.97 -12.33 4.84
C SER A 88 31.76 -13.24 3.89
N ALA A 89 31.22 -13.45 2.70
CA ALA A 89 31.88 -14.20 1.65
C ALA A 89 32.88 -13.31 0.92
N ARG A 90 34.04 -13.88 0.57
CA ARG A 90 35.06 -13.24 -0.27
C ARG A 90 34.67 -13.43 -1.74
N GLU A 91 33.73 -12.59 -2.19
CA GLU A 91 33.14 -12.65 -3.54
C GLU A 91 34.19 -12.56 -4.66
N ASP A 92 35.33 -11.90 -4.43
CA ASP A 92 36.47 -11.84 -5.35
C ASP A 92 37.08 -13.22 -5.66
N ARG A 93 36.86 -14.21 -4.78
CA ARG A 93 37.32 -15.60 -4.95
C ARG A 93 36.27 -16.52 -5.53
N LEU A 94 35.04 -16.06 -5.70
CA LEU A 94 33.89 -16.85 -6.14
C LEU A 94 33.59 -16.62 -7.62
N THR A 95 34.63 -16.68 -8.46
CA THR A 95 34.45 -16.56 -9.91
C THR A 95 33.71 -17.80 -10.44
N ILE A 96 32.56 -17.59 -11.07
CA ILE A 96 31.72 -18.67 -11.61
C ILE A 96 31.85 -18.71 -13.14
N ARG A 97 32.05 -19.91 -13.71
CA ARG A 97 32.05 -20.18 -15.15
C ARG A 97 31.22 -21.43 -15.42
N ASP A 98 30.27 -21.31 -16.35
CA ASP A 98 29.37 -22.41 -16.75
C ASP A 98 28.65 -23.06 -15.57
N GLY A 99 28.34 -22.23 -14.55
CA GLY A 99 27.67 -22.66 -13.33
C GLY A 99 28.52 -23.43 -12.33
N ARG A 100 29.84 -23.36 -12.48
CA ARG A 100 30.83 -23.98 -11.60
C ARG A 100 31.82 -22.95 -11.07
N PHE A 101 32.48 -23.24 -9.95
CA PHE A 101 33.55 -22.38 -9.46
C PHE A 101 34.79 -22.55 -10.33
N ALA A 102 35.30 -21.45 -10.88
CA ALA A 102 36.36 -21.48 -11.88
C ALA A 102 37.69 -22.02 -11.35
N GLU A 103 37.96 -21.83 -10.05
CA GLU A 103 39.22 -22.21 -9.40
C GLU A 103 38.95 -22.96 -8.08
N PRO A 104 38.64 -24.27 -8.13
CA PRO A 104 38.28 -25.05 -6.93
C PRO A 104 39.33 -25.00 -5.82
N THR A 105 40.61 -24.89 -6.13
CA THR A 105 41.70 -24.78 -5.13
C THR A 105 41.71 -23.43 -4.42
N VAL A 106 41.24 -22.36 -5.06
CA VAL A 106 41.09 -21.03 -4.43
C VAL A 106 39.84 -21.02 -3.54
N VAL A 107 38.80 -21.72 -3.96
CA VAL A 107 37.49 -21.74 -3.30
C VAL A 107 37.44 -22.71 -2.11
N PHE A 108 37.91 -23.94 -2.29
CA PHE A 108 37.87 -25.00 -1.27
C PHE A 108 39.20 -25.18 -0.53
N GLY A 109 40.26 -24.48 -0.97
CA GLY A 109 41.61 -24.58 -0.42
C GLY A 109 42.50 -25.59 -1.15
N PRO A 110 43.80 -25.61 -0.85
CA PRO A 110 44.79 -26.43 -1.56
C PRO A 110 44.64 -27.94 -1.32
N GLU A 111 43.93 -28.33 -0.26
CA GLU A 111 43.70 -29.74 0.11
C GLU A 111 42.50 -30.38 -0.62
N VAL A 112 41.86 -29.64 -1.54
CA VAL A 112 40.75 -30.17 -2.33
C VAL A 112 41.23 -31.23 -3.32
N ASP A 113 40.51 -32.35 -3.38
CA ASP A 113 40.62 -33.29 -4.48
C ASP A 113 39.71 -32.83 -5.62
N THR A 114 40.30 -32.24 -6.66
CA THR A 114 39.56 -31.68 -7.78
C THR A 114 38.79 -32.73 -8.59
N ASP A 115 39.22 -33.99 -8.53
CA ASP A 115 38.55 -35.10 -9.22
C ASP A 115 37.28 -35.54 -8.48
N LEU A 116 37.12 -35.12 -7.22
CA LEU A 116 35.97 -35.41 -6.36
C LEU A 116 35.04 -34.20 -6.15
N VAL A 117 35.17 -33.14 -6.96
CA VAL A 117 34.24 -32.02 -6.95
C VAL A 117 32.97 -32.35 -7.74
N SER A 118 31.82 -32.30 -7.08
CA SER A 118 30.52 -32.66 -7.63
C SER A 118 29.57 -31.47 -7.74
N ASP A 119 28.93 -31.28 -8.89
CA ASP A 119 27.90 -30.25 -9.10
C ASP A 119 26.60 -30.66 -8.40
N LEU A 120 26.27 -29.97 -7.32
CA LEU A 120 25.09 -30.23 -6.51
C LEU A 120 23.79 -29.76 -7.15
N ARG A 121 23.83 -28.93 -8.19
CA ARG A 121 22.61 -28.51 -8.90
C ARG A 121 22.02 -29.67 -9.69
N VAL A 122 22.87 -30.61 -10.11
CA VAL A 122 22.46 -31.85 -10.78
C VAL A 122 21.96 -32.87 -9.76
N GLY A 123 22.67 -33.03 -8.65
CA GLY A 123 22.32 -34.02 -7.62
C GLY A 123 21.15 -33.63 -6.72
N LEU A 124 20.96 -32.33 -6.46
CA LEU A 124 19.99 -31.77 -5.53
C LEU A 124 19.28 -30.54 -6.13
N PRO A 125 18.58 -30.68 -7.27
CA PRO A 125 17.98 -29.55 -7.98
C PRO A 125 16.91 -28.81 -7.16
N ASP A 126 16.20 -29.50 -6.27
CA ASP A 126 15.17 -28.87 -5.43
C ASP A 126 15.75 -27.91 -4.38
N ILE A 127 17.02 -28.10 -4.04
CA ILE A 127 17.76 -27.31 -3.04
C ILE A 127 18.57 -26.21 -3.75
N PHE A 128 19.37 -26.60 -4.74
CA PHE A 128 20.37 -25.74 -5.36
C PHE A 128 20.06 -25.35 -6.80
N GLY A 129 18.93 -25.74 -7.38
CA GLY A 129 18.59 -25.44 -8.78
C GLY A 129 18.45 -23.94 -9.11
N LYS A 130 18.34 -23.08 -8.09
CA LYS A 130 18.35 -21.61 -8.22
C LYS A 130 19.72 -20.96 -7.94
N SER A 131 20.75 -21.75 -7.65
CA SER A 131 22.10 -21.23 -7.42
C SER A 131 22.81 -20.97 -8.75
N GLU A 132 23.62 -19.92 -8.79
CA GLU A 132 24.55 -19.65 -9.89
C GLU A 132 25.54 -20.80 -10.02
N ALA A 133 26.10 -21.24 -8.89
CA ALA A 133 26.94 -22.44 -8.75
C ALA A 133 26.66 -23.11 -7.41
N ALA A 134 26.66 -24.44 -7.38
CA ALA A 134 26.68 -25.21 -6.14
C ALA A 134 27.52 -26.47 -6.31
N GLU A 135 28.54 -26.62 -5.47
CA GLU A 135 29.50 -27.71 -5.56
C GLU A 135 29.75 -28.32 -4.19
N MET A 136 29.97 -29.63 -4.16
CA MET A 136 30.50 -30.36 -3.01
C MET A 136 31.91 -30.81 -3.35
N ALA A 137 32.84 -30.50 -2.45
CA ALA A 137 34.24 -30.89 -2.57
C ALA A 137 34.63 -31.82 -1.42
N VAL A 138 35.46 -32.82 -1.73
CA VAL A 138 36.08 -33.71 -0.73
C VAL A 138 37.51 -33.23 -0.49
N LEU A 139 37.88 -33.08 0.78
CA LEU A 139 39.23 -32.74 1.21
C LEU A 139 40.02 -34.01 1.54
N ARG A 140 41.35 -33.95 1.46
CA ARG A 140 42.24 -35.10 1.78
C ARG A 140 42.03 -35.69 3.18
N THR A 141 41.48 -34.93 4.11
CA THR A 141 41.16 -35.33 5.49
C THR A 141 39.82 -36.06 5.63
N THR A 142 39.23 -36.54 4.52
CA THR A 142 37.86 -37.07 4.41
C THR A 142 36.75 -36.08 4.79
N ALA A 143 37.11 -34.83 5.10
CA ALA A 143 36.15 -33.77 5.33
C ALA A 143 35.50 -33.32 4.02
N THR A 144 34.29 -32.77 4.09
CA THR A 144 33.58 -32.26 2.91
C THR A 144 33.16 -30.82 3.11
N VAL A 145 33.15 -30.07 2.00
CA VAL A 145 32.66 -28.70 1.94
C VAL A 145 31.62 -28.60 0.84
N VAL A 146 30.42 -28.15 1.20
CA VAL A 146 29.41 -27.71 0.25
C VAL A 146 29.44 -26.20 0.18
N LEU A 147 29.46 -25.67 -1.03
CA LEU A 147 29.38 -24.24 -1.31
C LEU A 147 28.33 -24.00 -2.36
N ALA A 148 27.43 -23.05 -2.11
CA ALA A 148 26.45 -22.60 -3.10
C ALA A 148 26.34 -21.07 -3.13
N GLN A 149 26.43 -20.50 -4.33
CA GLN A 149 26.26 -19.08 -4.60
C GLN A 149 24.87 -18.84 -5.22
N PHE A 150 24.06 -17.97 -4.62
CA PHE A 150 22.74 -17.64 -5.15
C PHE A 150 22.69 -16.22 -5.72
N ASP A 151 21.62 -15.91 -6.45
CA ASP A 151 21.37 -14.56 -6.97
C ASP A 151 21.18 -13.53 -5.83
N ASP A 152 20.63 -13.96 -4.70
CA ASP A 152 20.31 -13.10 -3.55
C ASP A 152 20.34 -13.84 -2.21
N ALA A 153 20.46 -13.09 -1.11
CA ALA A 153 20.56 -13.61 0.25
C ALA A 153 19.29 -14.34 0.74
N ALA A 154 18.10 -13.95 0.28
CA ALA A 154 16.86 -14.62 0.69
C ALA A 154 16.74 -16.01 0.06
N THR A 155 17.09 -16.13 -1.23
CA THR A 155 17.19 -17.42 -1.93
C THR A 155 18.27 -18.30 -1.32
N ALA A 156 19.42 -17.72 -0.91
CA ALA A 156 20.45 -18.44 -0.17
C ALA A 156 19.95 -18.97 1.18
N ALA A 157 19.23 -18.16 1.96
CA ALA A 157 18.63 -18.59 3.23
C ALA A 157 17.54 -19.68 3.05
N GLU A 158 16.79 -19.65 1.95
CA GLU A 158 15.89 -20.75 1.57
C GLU A 158 16.69 -22.03 1.24
N GLY A 159 17.75 -21.91 0.44
CA GLY A 159 18.65 -23.01 0.08
C GLY A 159 19.28 -23.67 1.32
N LEU A 160 19.79 -22.87 2.26
CA LEU A 160 20.33 -23.33 3.55
C LEU A 160 19.28 -24.14 4.33
N ARG A 161 18.05 -23.62 4.46
CA ARG A 161 16.96 -24.30 5.18
C ARG A 161 16.60 -25.63 4.53
N LYS A 162 16.50 -25.68 3.20
CA LYS A 162 16.25 -26.91 2.46
C LYS A 162 17.38 -27.91 2.60
N TYR A 163 18.63 -27.45 2.53
CA TYR A 163 19.81 -28.28 2.73
C TYR A 163 19.83 -28.89 4.15
N ALA A 164 19.60 -28.08 5.18
CA ALA A 164 19.49 -28.55 6.55
C ALA A 164 18.35 -29.56 6.73
N ALA A 165 17.16 -29.27 6.19
CA ALA A 165 16.02 -30.18 6.25
C ALA A 165 16.30 -31.52 5.55
N ALA A 166 17.00 -31.51 4.41
CA ALA A 166 17.36 -32.74 3.69
C ALA A 166 18.42 -33.57 4.44
N MET A 167 19.34 -32.93 5.17
CA MET A 167 20.44 -33.62 5.85
C MET A 167 20.09 -34.11 7.25
N VAL A 168 19.27 -33.36 7.99
CA VAL A 168 18.97 -33.62 9.42
C VAL A 168 17.51 -33.41 9.81
N GLY A 169 16.61 -33.15 8.86
CA GLY A 169 15.18 -32.99 9.08
C GLY A 169 14.73 -31.58 9.52
N VAL A 170 15.53 -30.88 10.32
CA VAL A 170 15.21 -29.53 10.80
C VAL A 170 16.47 -28.66 10.91
N LEU A 171 16.34 -27.35 10.62
CA LEU A 171 17.42 -26.39 10.86
C LEU A 171 17.59 -26.22 12.40
N PRO A 172 18.80 -26.44 12.96
CA PRO A 172 19.03 -26.27 14.38
C PRO A 172 18.98 -24.79 14.78
N ALA A 173 19.08 -24.52 16.09
CA ALA A 173 19.16 -23.16 16.59
C ALA A 173 20.45 -22.48 16.09
N LEU A 174 20.37 -21.16 15.83
CA LEU A 174 21.51 -20.34 15.48
C LEU A 174 22.43 -20.17 16.70
N GLU A 175 23.72 -20.43 16.52
CA GLU A 175 24.74 -20.24 17.54
C GLU A 175 25.17 -18.77 17.68
N ALA A 176 25.89 -18.47 18.77
CA ALA A 176 26.37 -17.13 19.06
C ALA A 176 27.37 -16.60 18.00
N ASP A 177 28.02 -17.49 17.25
CA ASP A 177 28.95 -17.18 16.16
C ASP A 177 28.24 -17.02 14.78
N GLY A 178 26.91 -17.07 14.77
CA GLY A 178 26.10 -16.94 13.55
C GLY A 178 26.07 -18.19 12.66
N THR A 179 26.43 -19.35 13.20
CA THR A 179 26.41 -20.63 12.47
C THR A 179 25.37 -21.61 13.03
N TYR A 180 25.24 -22.76 12.36
CA TYR A 180 24.34 -23.85 12.73
C TYR A 180 25.14 -25.15 12.83
N THR A 181 25.34 -25.70 14.02
CA THR A 181 26.02 -27.00 14.18
C THR A 181 25.02 -28.12 14.40
N MET A 182 25.28 -29.28 13.79
CA MET A 182 24.46 -30.48 13.91
C MET A 182 25.29 -31.76 13.83
N GLN A 183 24.82 -32.83 14.47
CA GLN A 183 25.40 -34.17 14.33
C GLN A 183 24.70 -34.91 13.17
N ARG A 184 25.49 -35.50 12.26
CA ARG A 184 25.01 -36.32 11.14
C ARG A 184 25.74 -37.66 11.13
N GLY A 185 25.14 -38.67 11.77
CA GLY A 185 25.80 -39.96 11.97
C GLY A 185 27.07 -39.79 12.81
N ASN A 186 28.21 -40.22 12.28
CA ASN A 186 29.51 -40.11 12.96
C ASN A 186 30.21 -38.76 12.72
N ASP A 187 29.64 -37.88 11.90
CA ASP A 187 30.23 -36.60 11.55
C ASP A 187 29.48 -35.42 12.19
N VAL A 188 30.17 -34.30 12.32
CA VAL A 188 29.62 -33.01 12.73
C VAL A 188 29.55 -32.12 11.49
N VAL A 189 28.39 -31.50 11.25
CA VAL A 189 28.15 -30.57 10.15
C VAL A 189 27.94 -29.16 10.70
N LYS A 190 28.61 -28.17 10.11
CA LYS A 190 28.45 -26.75 10.46
C LYS A 190 28.02 -25.99 9.22
N LEU A 191 26.83 -25.39 9.29
CA LEU A 191 26.27 -24.58 8.23
C LEU A 191 26.43 -23.10 8.57
N LEU A 192 26.69 -22.27 7.57
CA LEU A 192 26.66 -20.83 7.75
C LEU A 192 26.17 -20.14 6.48
N LEU A 193 25.59 -18.96 6.68
CA LEU A 193 25.12 -18.08 5.62
C LEU A 193 26.00 -16.83 5.61
N ALA A 194 26.61 -16.54 4.46
CA ALA A 194 27.47 -15.39 4.25
C ALA A 194 26.93 -14.57 3.07
N GLY A 195 25.99 -13.67 3.35
CA GLY A 195 25.24 -12.94 2.33
C GLY A 195 24.43 -13.89 1.43
N ARG A 196 24.74 -13.89 0.12
CA ARG A 196 24.14 -14.78 -0.88
C ARG A 196 24.85 -16.14 -1.04
N THR A 197 25.77 -16.46 -0.13
CA THR A 197 26.59 -17.67 -0.15
C THR A 197 26.20 -18.61 0.99
N VAL A 198 25.93 -19.88 0.68
CA VAL A 198 25.68 -20.96 1.64
C VAL A 198 26.90 -21.85 1.73
N LEU A 199 27.34 -22.14 2.94
CA LEU A 199 28.42 -23.09 3.19
C LEU A 199 27.95 -24.18 4.16
N ALA A 200 28.38 -25.41 3.90
CA ALA A 200 28.30 -26.51 4.85
C ALA A 200 29.63 -27.24 4.94
N PHE A 201 30.22 -27.28 6.12
CA PHE A 201 31.42 -28.04 6.40
C PHE A 201 31.01 -29.33 7.12
N SER A 202 31.66 -30.46 6.83
CA SER A 202 31.45 -31.72 7.56
C SER A 202 32.80 -32.34 7.92
N ALA A 203 32.98 -32.74 9.17
CA ALA A 203 34.20 -33.38 9.67
C ALA A 203 33.89 -34.37 10.81
N ALA A 204 34.82 -35.26 11.11
CA ALA A 204 34.65 -36.29 12.16
C ALA A 204 34.49 -35.72 13.58
N ASN A 205 34.92 -34.47 13.83
CA ASN A 205 34.78 -33.83 15.14
C ASN A 205 34.66 -32.31 15.04
N ALA A 206 34.11 -31.68 16.07
CA ALA A 206 33.85 -30.24 16.13
C ALA A 206 35.12 -29.38 16.07
N ALA A 207 36.25 -29.85 16.61
CA ALA A 207 37.51 -29.09 16.58
C ALA A 207 38.06 -28.96 15.15
N THR A 208 38.03 -30.06 14.39
CA THR A 208 38.42 -30.06 12.97
C THR A 208 37.50 -29.15 12.16
N LEU A 209 36.20 -29.22 12.45
CA LEU A 209 35.18 -28.42 11.79
C LEU A 209 35.37 -26.91 12.04
N GLN A 210 35.69 -26.52 13.28
CA GLN A 210 35.98 -25.13 13.62
C GLN A 210 37.21 -24.62 12.87
N ASN A 211 38.29 -25.41 12.83
CA ASN A 211 39.50 -25.07 12.08
C ASN A 211 39.22 -24.91 10.58
N MET A 212 38.30 -25.70 10.02
CA MET A 212 37.90 -25.57 8.61
C MET A 212 37.14 -24.27 8.35
N VAL A 213 36.23 -23.86 9.26
CA VAL A 213 35.49 -22.60 9.13
C VAL A 213 36.44 -21.40 9.25
N GLU A 214 37.32 -21.39 10.26
CA GLU A 214 38.28 -20.30 10.49
C GLU A 214 39.36 -20.23 9.40
N GLY A 215 39.81 -21.38 8.89
CA GLY A 215 40.80 -21.48 7.82
C GLY A 215 40.23 -21.36 6.41
N SER A 216 38.92 -21.17 6.28
CA SER A 216 38.25 -21.13 4.99
C SER A 216 38.74 -19.95 4.15
N PRO A 217 39.14 -20.17 2.87
CA PRO A 217 39.62 -19.09 2.02
C PRO A 217 38.50 -18.17 1.53
N ILE A 218 37.23 -18.55 1.73
CA ILE A 218 36.05 -17.92 1.13
C ILE A 218 35.16 -17.19 2.13
N VAL A 219 35.31 -17.40 3.43
CA VAL A 219 34.55 -16.67 4.44
C VAL A 219 35.47 -16.00 5.43
N GLN A 220 35.02 -14.85 5.93
CA GLN A 220 35.69 -14.15 7.00
C GLN A 220 34.66 -13.72 8.03
N GLN A 221 35.04 -13.80 9.30
CA GLN A 221 34.24 -13.25 10.37
C GLN A 221 34.27 -11.72 10.25
N VAL A 222 33.10 -11.11 10.23
CA VAL A 222 32.95 -9.66 10.21
C VAL A 222 32.78 -9.21 11.64
N ASP A 223 33.67 -8.33 12.09
CA ASP A 223 33.51 -7.67 13.38
C ASP A 223 32.19 -6.88 13.36
N PRO A 224 31.22 -7.17 14.25
CA PRO A 224 29.98 -6.42 14.33
C PRO A 224 30.18 -4.90 14.50
N ALA A 225 31.32 -4.48 15.06
CA ALA A 225 31.69 -3.07 15.16
C ALA A 225 31.99 -2.44 13.79
N THR A 226 32.57 -3.20 12.84
CA THR A 226 32.84 -2.71 11.48
C THR A 226 31.57 -2.53 10.66
N LEU A 227 30.55 -3.40 10.82
CA LEU A 227 29.25 -3.25 10.17
C LEU A 227 28.51 -1.96 10.58
N LYS A 228 28.79 -1.43 11.78
CA LYS A 228 28.22 -0.14 12.22
C LYS A 228 28.86 1.07 11.53
N ASN A 229 30.05 0.89 10.94
CA ASN A 229 30.87 1.98 10.43
C ASN A 229 30.85 2.12 8.91
N GLU A 230 30.15 1.24 8.18
CA GLU A 230 29.92 1.52 6.75
C GLU A 230 29.12 2.82 6.63
N PRO A 231 29.61 3.80 5.84
CA PRO A 231 28.96 5.08 5.74
C PRO A 231 27.57 4.88 5.16
N GLU A 232 26.55 4.93 6.03
CA GLU A 232 25.17 4.84 5.61
C GLU A 232 24.93 5.92 4.54
N PHE A 233 24.55 5.45 3.35
CA PHE A 233 24.18 6.34 2.25
C PHE A 233 23.20 7.37 2.80
N TRP A 234 23.51 8.66 2.63
CA TRP A 234 22.90 9.74 3.41
C TRP A 234 21.36 9.73 3.38
N LEU A 235 20.75 9.25 2.29
CA LEU A 235 19.31 9.12 2.12
C LEU A 235 18.67 8.14 3.11
N TYR A 236 19.39 7.11 3.55
CA TYR A 236 18.90 6.11 4.51
C TYR A 236 19.01 6.56 5.96
N ARG A 237 19.70 7.67 6.22
CA ARG A 237 19.79 8.22 7.57
C ARG A 237 18.41 8.60 8.06
N TRP A 238 18.07 8.16 9.27
CA TRP A 238 16.74 8.36 9.85
C TRP A 238 16.25 9.83 9.81
N PRO A 239 17.07 10.88 10.03
CA PRO A 239 16.58 12.26 9.98
C PRO A 239 16.15 12.65 8.57
N VAL A 240 16.84 12.14 7.54
CA VAL A 240 16.53 12.42 6.14
C VAL A 240 15.22 11.74 5.75
N LEU A 241 15.04 10.47 6.11
CA LEU A 241 13.79 9.74 5.87
C LEU A 241 12.59 10.40 6.56
N VAL A 242 12.75 10.80 7.83
CA VAL A 242 11.70 11.51 8.59
C VAL A 242 11.40 12.87 7.94
N THR A 243 12.42 13.62 7.54
CA THR A 243 12.23 14.92 6.86
C THR A 243 11.49 14.74 5.54
N MET A 244 11.87 13.77 4.71
CA MET A 244 11.16 13.45 3.47
C MET A 244 9.72 13.06 3.72
N LEU A 245 9.45 12.22 4.74
CA LEU A 245 8.09 11.84 5.11
C LEU A 245 7.26 13.07 5.51
N ILE A 246 7.79 13.96 6.34
CA ILE A 246 7.10 15.20 6.75
C ILE A 246 6.80 16.08 5.54
N VAL A 247 7.77 16.24 4.62
CA VAL A 247 7.57 17.01 3.39
C VAL A 247 6.48 16.40 2.51
N LEU A 248 6.49 15.08 2.32
CA LEU A 248 5.49 14.38 1.50
C LEU A 248 4.10 14.44 2.14
N VAL A 249 3.99 14.24 3.46
CA VAL A 249 2.72 14.38 4.19
C VAL A 249 2.22 15.81 4.12
N GLY A 250 3.10 16.80 4.28
CA GLY A 250 2.77 18.22 4.14
C GLY A 250 2.26 18.55 2.73
N ALA A 251 2.98 18.11 1.69
CA ALA A 251 2.58 18.28 0.29
C ALA A 251 1.24 17.59 -0.01
N ALA A 252 1.06 16.35 0.43
CA ALA A 252 -0.19 15.60 0.29
C ALA A 252 -1.35 16.29 1.01
N THR A 253 -1.13 16.84 2.20
CA THR A 253 -2.14 17.58 2.97
C THR A 253 -2.55 18.85 2.23
N VAL A 254 -1.57 19.67 1.81
CA VAL A 254 -1.84 20.92 1.07
C VAL A 254 -2.56 20.63 -0.25
N TRP A 255 -2.09 19.62 -0.99
CA TRP A 255 -2.74 19.18 -2.23
C TRP A 255 -4.17 18.73 -1.96
N PHE A 256 -4.37 17.85 -0.98
CA PHE A 256 -5.68 17.28 -0.68
C PHE A 256 -6.70 18.39 -0.35
N PHE A 257 -6.38 19.29 0.57
CA PHE A 257 -7.32 20.33 1.00
C PHE A 257 -7.58 21.37 -0.10
N ARG A 258 -6.55 21.92 -0.74
CA ARG A 258 -6.76 22.95 -1.77
C ARG A 258 -7.34 22.40 -3.06
N MET A 259 -6.82 21.28 -3.52
CA MET A 259 -7.16 20.77 -4.84
C MET A 259 -8.48 20.02 -4.84
N SER A 260 -8.96 19.49 -3.70
CA SER A 260 -10.29 18.88 -3.61
C SER A 260 -11.42 19.90 -3.75
N ALA A 261 -11.30 21.06 -3.11
CA ALA A 261 -12.22 22.18 -3.25
C ALA A 261 -12.25 22.69 -4.70
N TRP A 262 -11.07 22.94 -5.30
CA TRP A 262 -10.96 23.32 -6.70
C TRP A 262 -11.57 22.28 -7.66
N ALA A 263 -11.32 20.99 -7.40
CA ALA A 263 -11.79 19.92 -8.27
C ALA A 263 -13.30 19.75 -8.25
N SER A 264 -13.95 20.16 -7.17
CA SER A 264 -15.40 20.11 -6.98
C SER A 264 -16.11 21.43 -7.26
N GLU A 265 -15.37 22.47 -7.62
CA GLU A 265 -15.92 23.78 -7.88
C GLU A 265 -16.69 23.81 -9.21
N VAL A 266 -17.95 24.26 -9.13
CA VAL A 266 -18.79 24.58 -10.28
C VAL A 266 -18.90 26.11 -10.37
N PRO A 267 -18.43 26.71 -11.48
CA PRO A 267 -18.51 28.16 -11.65
C PRO A 267 -19.95 28.61 -11.79
N ALA A 268 -20.20 29.90 -11.53
CA ALA A 268 -21.47 30.53 -11.85
C ALA A 268 -21.82 30.35 -13.34
N ALA A 269 -23.11 30.35 -13.67
CA ALA A 269 -23.56 30.28 -15.05
C ALA A 269 -22.97 31.47 -15.84
N LYS A 270 -22.57 31.21 -17.08
CA LYS A 270 -22.01 32.27 -17.94
C LYS A 270 -23.02 33.42 -18.07
N ASP A 271 -22.52 34.66 -17.98
CA ASP A 271 -23.30 35.90 -18.12
C ASP A 271 -24.36 36.17 -17.02
N SER A 272 -24.34 35.41 -15.92
CA SER A 272 -25.22 35.66 -14.78
C SER A 272 -24.62 36.72 -13.84
N VAL A 273 -25.47 37.67 -13.40
CA VAL A 273 -25.12 38.64 -12.37
C VAL A 273 -25.41 38.01 -11.01
N PRO A 274 -24.46 38.05 -10.04
CA PRO A 274 -24.69 37.55 -8.70
C PRO A 274 -25.93 38.20 -8.07
N ALA A 275 -26.93 37.38 -7.76
CA ALA A 275 -28.09 37.82 -7.00
C ALA A 275 -27.66 38.22 -5.58
N GLU A 276 -28.43 39.10 -4.94
CA GLU A 276 -28.24 39.38 -3.51
C GLU A 276 -28.41 38.09 -2.67
N SER A 277 -27.63 37.95 -1.61
CA SER A 277 -27.62 36.75 -0.74
C SER A 277 -29.03 36.37 -0.25
N GLY A 278 -29.86 37.35 0.12
CA GLY A 278 -31.25 37.14 0.53
C GLY A 278 -32.10 36.52 -0.58
N VAL A 279 -31.95 36.98 -1.83
CA VAL A 279 -32.66 36.44 -2.99
C VAL A 279 -32.24 35.01 -3.28
N LEU A 280 -30.94 34.70 -3.20
CA LEU A 280 -30.45 33.32 -3.35
C LEU A 280 -31.02 32.42 -2.25
N ARG A 281 -31.05 32.88 -1.00
CA ARG A 281 -31.60 32.14 0.14
C ARG A 281 -33.06 31.77 -0.09
N GLU A 282 -33.89 32.74 -0.52
CA GLU A 282 -35.30 32.51 -0.82
C GLU A 282 -35.49 31.50 -1.96
N ARG A 283 -34.68 31.60 -3.02
CA ARG A 283 -34.69 30.63 -4.13
C ARG A 283 -34.34 29.22 -3.66
N LEU A 284 -33.33 29.08 -2.82
CA LEU A 284 -32.96 27.78 -2.25
C LEU A 284 -34.11 27.23 -1.39
N LEU A 285 -34.71 28.02 -0.51
CA LEU A 285 -35.85 27.58 0.31
C LEU A 285 -37.08 27.22 -0.53
N ALA A 286 -37.30 27.87 -1.68
CA ALA A 286 -38.39 27.57 -2.59
C ALA A 286 -38.29 26.16 -3.22
N ILE A 287 -37.09 25.55 -3.24
CA ILE A 287 -36.90 24.16 -3.69
C ILE A 287 -37.73 23.18 -2.85
N ASN A 288 -38.04 23.50 -1.58
CA ASN A 288 -38.94 22.69 -0.76
C ASN A 288 -40.35 22.54 -1.33
N LYS A 289 -40.76 23.40 -2.28
CA LYS A 289 -42.06 23.32 -2.97
C LYS A 289 -42.04 22.34 -4.15
N LEU A 290 -40.85 21.91 -4.57
CA LEU A 290 -40.66 20.90 -5.61
C LEU A 290 -40.79 19.51 -5.01
N ASP A 291 -41.07 18.53 -5.86
CA ASP A 291 -41.05 17.11 -5.48
C ASP A 291 -39.59 16.61 -5.39
N VAL A 292 -38.92 16.96 -4.29
CA VAL A 292 -37.53 16.60 -4.01
C VAL A 292 -37.42 15.73 -2.75
N PRO A 293 -36.44 14.80 -2.70
CA PRO A 293 -36.32 13.86 -1.58
C PRO A 293 -35.66 14.46 -0.33
N PHE A 294 -35.57 15.78 -0.20
CA PHE A 294 -34.88 16.47 0.90
C PHE A 294 -35.64 17.70 1.36
N THR A 295 -35.33 18.19 2.56
CA THR A 295 -35.81 19.48 3.07
C THR A 295 -34.66 20.45 3.26
N ILE A 296 -34.92 21.72 3.06
CA ILE A 296 -33.98 22.82 3.29
C ILE A 296 -34.55 23.69 4.41
N THR A 297 -33.81 23.85 5.49
CA THR A 297 -34.18 24.74 6.60
C THR A 297 -33.11 25.79 6.83
N PRO A 298 -33.47 26.99 7.32
CA PRO A 298 -32.49 27.89 7.94
C PRO A 298 -31.70 27.15 9.03
N SER A 299 -30.43 27.49 9.20
CA SER A 299 -29.70 27.11 10.41
C SER A 299 -30.12 28.01 11.57
N ASP A 300 -30.29 27.41 12.75
CA ASP A 300 -30.55 28.15 13.99
C ASP A 300 -29.28 28.84 14.52
N ASP A 301 -28.10 28.30 14.19
CA ASP A 301 -26.80 28.76 14.70
C ASP A 301 -26.16 29.84 13.83
N ASP A 302 -26.43 29.83 12.52
CA ASP A 302 -25.82 30.76 11.56
C ASP A 302 -26.86 31.29 10.56
N ALA A 303 -27.08 32.60 10.61
CA ALA A 303 -28.02 33.28 9.72
C ALA A 303 -27.64 33.14 8.24
N ASN A 304 -26.36 32.92 7.89
CA ASN A 304 -25.91 32.74 6.51
C ASN A 304 -25.88 31.27 6.08
N ALA A 305 -26.32 30.35 6.93
CA ALA A 305 -26.33 28.93 6.66
C ALA A 305 -27.74 28.38 6.38
N LEU A 306 -27.82 27.46 5.42
CA LEU A 306 -28.98 26.60 5.20
C LEU A 306 -28.60 25.14 5.39
N ILE A 307 -29.47 24.36 6.02
CA ILE A 307 -29.27 22.94 6.25
C ILE A 307 -30.18 22.17 5.31
N VAL A 308 -29.58 21.44 4.37
CA VAL A 308 -30.28 20.47 3.52
C VAL A 308 -30.24 19.13 4.22
N THR A 309 -31.38 18.60 4.63
CA THR A 309 -31.49 17.28 5.24
C THR A 309 -32.20 16.34 4.30
N TRP A 310 -31.54 15.24 3.97
CA TRP A 310 -32.17 14.19 3.17
C TRP A 310 -33.34 13.57 3.93
N ARG A 311 -34.51 13.46 3.30
CA ARG A 311 -35.66 12.75 3.86
C ARG A 311 -35.43 11.27 3.63
N TYR A 312 -34.59 10.66 4.45
CA TYR A 312 -34.42 9.19 4.48
C TYR A 312 -35.75 8.45 4.77
N ALA A 313 -36.78 9.18 5.19
CA ALA A 313 -38.08 8.68 5.58
C ALA A 313 -39.21 9.54 4.96
N ASP A 314 -39.61 9.21 3.73
CA ASP A 314 -41.04 9.23 3.43
C ASP A 314 -41.69 7.99 4.06
N ALA A 315 -42.95 8.11 4.50
CA ALA A 315 -43.61 7.22 5.46
C ALA A 315 -43.61 5.71 5.10
N LYS A 316 -43.37 5.33 3.82
CA LYS A 316 -43.26 3.93 3.39
C LYS A 316 -42.02 3.18 3.90
N TRP A 317 -40.98 3.89 4.34
CA TRP A 317 -39.64 3.32 4.58
C TRP A 317 -39.28 3.13 6.07
N MET A 318 -39.98 3.84 6.95
CA MET A 318 -39.76 3.79 8.41
C MET A 318 -40.09 2.44 9.02
N ASP A 319 -41.04 1.69 8.46
CA ASP A 319 -41.48 0.42 9.05
C ASP A 319 -40.38 -0.66 8.96
N MET A 320 -39.61 -0.72 7.88
CA MET A 320 -38.52 -1.71 7.72
C MET A 320 -37.17 -1.23 8.29
N ALA A 321 -36.83 0.05 8.16
CA ALA A 321 -35.62 0.61 8.77
C ALA A 321 -35.69 0.58 10.31
N ARG A 322 -36.89 0.57 10.92
CA ARG A 322 -37.06 0.30 12.36
C ARG A 322 -36.82 -1.15 12.74
N VAL A 323 -37.17 -2.11 11.87
CA VAL A 323 -37.01 -3.56 12.14
C VAL A 323 -35.52 -3.97 12.17
N HIS A 324 -34.69 -3.37 11.31
CA HIS A 324 -33.23 -3.57 11.33
C HIS A 324 -32.46 -2.43 11.98
N GLY A 325 -33.15 -1.36 12.34
CA GLY A 325 -32.61 -0.30 13.15
C GLY A 325 -31.56 0.62 12.51
N MET A 326 -31.32 0.48 11.21
CA MET A 326 -30.42 1.32 10.45
C MET A 326 -30.96 2.76 10.37
N ARG A 327 -30.25 3.71 11.00
CA ARG A 327 -30.50 5.15 10.88
C ARG A 327 -29.36 5.81 10.12
N ARG A 328 -29.61 6.19 8.87
CA ARG A 328 -28.70 7.04 8.10
C ARG A 328 -29.28 8.45 8.00
N THR A 329 -28.43 9.45 8.11
CA THR A 329 -28.80 10.84 7.90
C THR A 329 -27.71 11.50 7.08
N HIS A 330 -28.11 12.10 5.97
CA HIS A 330 -27.24 12.88 5.11
C HIS A 330 -27.66 14.35 5.19
N ARG A 331 -26.71 15.21 5.56
CA ARG A 331 -26.91 16.66 5.68
C ARG A 331 -25.89 17.40 4.84
N ILE A 332 -26.33 18.46 4.17
CA ILE A 332 -25.46 19.41 3.47
C ILE A 332 -25.69 20.77 4.10
N ILE A 333 -24.65 21.35 4.69
CA ILE A 333 -24.70 22.70 5.25
C ILE A 333 -24.21 23.66 4.17
N LEU A 334 -25.09 24.51 3.66
CA LEU A 334 -24.79 25.52 2.65
C LEU A 334 -24.46 26.84 3.35
N ASN A 335 -23.20 27.27 3.31
CA ASN A 335 -22.81 28.60 3.79
C ASN A 335 -22.76 29.59 2.64
N LEU A 336 -23.57 30.65 2.72
CA LEU A 336 -23.65 31.69 1.71
C LEU A 336 -22.68 32.82 2.06
N ASP A 337 -21.63 32.99 1.27
CA ASP A 337 -20.67 34.10 1.40
C ASP A 337 -20.99 35.20 0.38
N GLY A 338 -21.54 36.31 0.89
CA GLY A 338 -21.93 37.45 0.08
C GLY A 338 -20.76 38.25 -0.49
N ASP A 339 -19.58 38.18 0.13
CA ASP A 339 -18.43 39.00 -0.27
C ASP A 339 -17.83 38.50 -1.59
N ASP A 340 -17.86 37.18 -1.82
CA ASP A 340 -17.29 36.54 -3.01
C ASP A 340 -18.32 35.78 -3.87
N ALA A 341 -19.61 36.00 -3.60
CA ALA A 341 -20.75 35.34 -4.23
C ALA A 341 -20.55 33.82 -4.37
N THR A 342 -20.15 33.16 -3.28
CA THR A 342 -19.83 31.72 -3.29
C THR A 342 -20.57 30.98 -2.20
N VAL A 343 -21.24 29.90 -2.59
CA VAL A 343 -21.82 28.93 -1.66
C VAL A 343 -20.78 27.86 -1.34
N ARG A 344 -20.48 27.69 -0.05
CA ARG A 344 -19.52 26.71 0.48
C ARG A 344 -20.25 25.58 1.19
N PRO A 345 -20.67 24.54 0.46
CA PRO A 345 -21.34 23.39 1.05
C PRO A 345 -20.34 22.51 1.81
N THR A 346 -20.74 22.05 2.99
CA THR A 346 -20.08 20.98 3.75
C THR A 346 -21.03 19.81 3.91
N GLU A 347 -20.61 18.62 3.51
CA GLU A 347 -21.41 17.39 3.63
C GLU A 347 -21.11 16.67 4.95
N GLN A 348 -22.16 16.15 5.57
CA GLN A 348 -22.09 15.35 6.79
C GLN A 348 -22.97 14.12 6.63
N MET A 349 -22.38 12.94 6.82
CA MET A 349 -23.09 11.67 6.81
C MET A 349 -22.93 10.98 8.15
N THR A 350 -24.04 10.55 8.74
CA THR A 350 -24.04 9.75 9.96
C THR A 350 -24.86 8.49 9.71
N SER A 351 -24.27 7.33 10.00
CA SER A 351 -24.95 6.04 9.96
C SER A 351 -24.86 5.35 11.33
N MET A 352 -25.98 4.75 11.74
CA MET A 352 -26.08 3.95 12.93
C MET A 352 -26.73 2.62 12.58
N ASP A 353 -25.99 1.53 12.78
CA ASP A 353 -26.46 0.17 12.57
C ASP A 353 -26.44 -0.56 13.92
N TRP A 354 -27.54 -1.21 14.28
CA TRP A 354 -27.56 -2.11 15.43
C TRP A 354 -28.17 -3.46 15.00
N SER A 355 -27.49 -4.55 15.35
CA SER A 355 -27.94 -5.91 15.04
C SER A 355 -28.00 -6.73 16.32
N ALA A 356 -29.11 -7.44 16.54
CA ALA A 356 -29.20 -8.48 17.54
C ALA A 356 -28.72 -9.80 16.90
N SER A 357 -27.67 -10.42 17.46
CA SER A 357 -27.25 -11.77 17.09
C SER A 357 -27.31 -12.68 18.30
N ALA A 358 -27.24 -14.00 18.10
CA ALA A 358 -27.24 -14.98 19.20
C ALA A 358 -26.11 -14.74 20.24
N GLY A 359 -25.09 -13.93 19.91
CA GLY A 359 -24.02 -13.49 20.80
C GLY A 359 -24.19 -12.09 21.43
N GLY A 360 -25.35 -11.46 21.31
CA GLY A 360 -25.66 -10.15 21.90
C GLY A 360 -25.95 -9.02 20.91
N LEU A 361 -26.13 -7.81 21.44
CA LEU A 361 -26.34 -6.57 20.68
C LEU A 361 -25.01 -6.03 20.17
N ARG A 362 -24.89 -5.82 18.86
CA ARG A 362 -23.75 -5.16 18.23
C ARG A 362 -24.21 -3.84 17.61
N GLY A 363 -23.68 -2.72 18.09
CA GLY A 363 -23.91 -1.39 17.54
C GLY A 363 -22.68 -0.88 16.79
N ARG A 364 -22.89 -0.29 15.61
CA ARG A 364 -21.87 0.42 14.83
C ARG A 364 -22.38 1.83 14.54
N TRP A 365 -21.59 2.82 14.94
CA TRP A 365 -21.82 4.22 14.61
C TRP A 365 -20.67 4.74 13.75
N VAL A 366 -20.99 5.38 12.63
CA VAL A 366 -20.02 6.00 11.74
C VAL A 366 -20.50 7.41 11.42
N THR A 367 -19.63 8.40 11.63
CA THR A 367 -19.83 9.77 11.14
C THR A 367 -18.70 10.12 10.19
N SER A 368 -19.03 10.78 9.10
CA SER A 368 -18.07 11.29 8.12
C SER A 368 -18.44 12.71 7.71
N ARG A 369 -17.41 13.50 7.42
CA ARG A 369 -17.51 14.86 6.89
C ARG A 369 -16.51 15.00 5.76
N GLY A 370 -16.88 15.70 4.69
CA GLY A 370 -15.95 15.98 3.61
C GLY A 370 -16.62 16.30 2.28
N ILE A 371 -15.86 16.15 1.22
CA ILE A 371 -16.30 16.36 -0.16
C ILE A 371 -16.51 15.00 -0.81
N THR A 372 -17.76 14.66 -1.10
CA THR A 372 -18.08 13.46 -1.88
C THR A 372 -18.21 13.83 -3.34
N PHE A 373 -17.23 13.41 -4.16
CA PHE A 373 -17.25 13.64 -5.61
C PHE A 373 -18.40 12.86 -6.27
N PHE A 374 -18.50 11.57 -5.96
CA PHE A 374 -19.50 10.66 -6.50
C PHE A 374 -19.86 9.63 -5.43
N GLN A 375 -21.16 9.44 -5.21
CA GLN A 375 -21.67 8.35 -4.37
C GLN A 375 -22.95 7.82 -5.02
N TYR A 376 -22.90 6.54 -5.34
CA TYR A 376 -24.00 5.76 -5.88
C TYR A 376 -24.09 4.50 -5.03
N GLU A 377 -25.15 4.37 -4.25
CA GLU A 377 -25.38 3.16 -3.44
C GLU A 377 -26.60 2.44 -4.00
N TYR A 378 -26.41 1.16 -4.32
CA TYR A 378 -27.48 0.26 -4.71
C TYR A 378 -27.72 -0.70 -3.57
N GLU A 379 -28.86 -0.57 -2.88
CA GLU A 379 -29.22 -1.44 -1.78
C GLU A 379 -30.48 -2.23 -2.13
N ARG A 380 -30.36 -3.55 -2.06
CA ARG A 380 -31.48 -4.47 -2.23
C ARG A 380 -31.79 -5.08 -0.87
N VAL A 381 -32.85 -4.59 -0.24
CA VAL A 381 -33.28 -5.09 1.07
C VAL A 381 -34.31 -6.20 0.86
N PHE A 382 -34.02 -7.38 1.42
CA PHE A 382 -34.97 -8.48 1.52
C PHE A 382 -35.65 -8.41 2.89
N GLY A 383 -36.91 -7.97 2.93
CA GLY A 383 -37.72 -7.92 4.14
C GLY A 383 -38.93 -8.85 4.03
N LEU A 384 -39.27 -9.55 5.12
CA LEU A 384 -40.57 -10.21 5.26
C LEU A 384 -41.60 -9.10 5.55
N GLN A 385 -42.53 -8.86 4.64
CA GLN A 385 -43.62 -7.91 4.88
C GLN A 385 -44.79 -8.61 5.57
N PHE A 386 -45.30 -7.99 6.62
CA PHE A 386 -46.55 -8.37 7.26
C PHE A 386 -47.53 -7.21 7.06
N ASP A 387 -48.78 -7.52 6.74
CA ASP A 387 -49.82 -6.49 6.72
C ASP A 387 -50.32 -6.17 8.14
N SER A 388 -51.26 -5.22 8.24
CA SER A 388 -51.89 -4.82 9.51
C SER A 388 -52.63 -5.95 10.24
N ALA A 389 -52.82 -7.11 9.60
CA ALA A 389 -53.38 -8.32 10.17
C ALA A 389 -52.31 -9.40 10.44
N PHE A 390 -51.02 -9.03 10.43
CA PHE A 390 -49.87 -9.94 10.57
C PHE A 390 -49.81 -11.05 9.51
N GLN A 391 -50.44 -10.88 8.36
CA GLN A 391 -50.34 -11.87 7.29
C GLN A 391 -49.09 -11.63 6.44
N PHE A 392 -48.36 -12.71 6.18
CA PHE A 392 -47.18 -12.70 5.34
C PHE A 392 -47.54 -12.30 3.91
N ARG A 393 -46.96 -11.19 3.44
CA ARG A 393 -47.06 -10.76 2.03
C ARG A 393 -45.73 -11.02 1.33
N PRO A 394 -45.69 -11.93 0.34
CA PRO A 394 -44.50 -12.18 -0.45
C PRO A 394 -44.34 -11.11 -1.52
N SER A 395 -44.09 -9.85 -1.15
CA SER A 395 -43.61 -8.85 -2.11
C SER A 395 -42.07 -8.91 -2.11
N LEU A 396 -41.53 -9.52 -3.17
CA LEU A 396 -40.11 -9.84 -3.28
C LEU A 396 -39.30 -8.55 -3.54
N SER A 397 -38.46 -8.20 -2.57
CA SER A 397 -37.33 -7.25 -2.66
C SER A 397 -37.65 -5.83 -3.11
N TYR A 398 -37.45 -4.86 -2.22
CA TYR A 398 -37.38 -3.47 -2.63
C TYR A 398 -35.96 -3.15 -3.09
N THR A 399 -35.84 -2.55 -4.28
CA THR A 399 -34.58 -2.06 -4.82
C THR A 399 -34.56 -0.55 -4.66
N TYR A 400 -33.69 -0.03 -3.81
CA TYR A 400 -33.49 1.40 -3.67
C TYR A 400 -32.11 1.78 -4.20
N THR A 401 -32.07 2.87 -4.96
CA THR A 401 -30.83 3.47 -5.47
C THR A 401 -30.69 4.83 -4.82
N PHE A 402 -29.69 4.99 -3.95
CA PHE A 402 -29.29 6.30 -3.46
C PHE A 402 -28.35 6.93 -4.48
N ASN A 403 -28.75 8.07 -5.01
CA ASN A 403 -27.91 8.88 -5.87
C ASN A 403 -27.74 10.27 -5.26
N LEU A 404 -26.53 10.54 -4.74
CA LEU A 404 -26.21 11.83 -4.12
C LEU A 404 -26.40 13.01 -5.09
N GLN A 405 -26.29 12.77 -6.41
CA GLN A 405 -26.51 13.81 -7.41
C GLN A 405 -27.97 14.29 -7.48
N GLU A 406 -28.94 13.48 -7.09
CA GLU A 406 -30.35 13.91 -7.01
C GLU A 406 -30.56 14.99 -5.96
N MET A 407 -29.74 15.00 -4.90
CA MET A 407 -29.71 16.09 -3.92
C MET A 407 -28.93 17.29 -4.43
N LYS A 408 -27.73 17.07 -4.97
CA LYS A 408 -26.79 18.16 -5.28
C LYS A 408 -27.17 18.94 -6.53
N ALA A 409 -27.66 18.26 -7.58
CA ALA A 409 -27.99 18.89 -8.86
C ALA A 409 -28.95 20.08 -8.75
N PRO A 410 -30.13 19.97 -8.10
CA PRO A 410 -31.05 21.11 -7.99
C PRO A 410 -30.46 22.28 -7.19
N LEU A 411 -29.66 21.99 -6.16
CA LEU A 411 -28.97 23.00 -5.36
C LEU A 411 -27.90 23.73 -6.18
N ILE A 412 -27.01 22.97 -6.84
CA ILE A 412 -25.95 23.50 -7.70
C ILE A 412 -26.56 24.37 -8.80
N GLN A 413 -27.64 23.90 -9.43
CA GLN A 413 -28.33 24.63 -10.49
C GLN A 413 -28.90 25.95 -9.95
N ALA A 414 -29.62 25.93 -8.83
CA ALA A 414 -30.19 27.15 -8.24
C ALA A 414 -29.11 28.17 -7.83
N VAL A 415 -27.98 27.71 -7.29
CA VAL A 415 -26.83 28.56 -6.94
C VAL A 415 -26.19 29.16 -8.19
N THR A 416 -25.80 28.32 -9.14
CA THR A 416 -25.05 28.74 -10.33
C THR A 416 -25.87 29.61 -11.27
N GLN A 417 -27.16 29.33 -11.44
CA GLN A 417 -28.08 30.19 -12.21
C GLN A 417 -28.35 31.54 -11.53
N SER A 418 -28.13 31.64 -10.21
CA SER A 418 -28.23 32.90 -9.49
C SER A 418 -26.95 33.74 -9.55
N GLY A 419 -25.94 33.34 -10.33
CA GLY A 419 -24.67 34.06 -10.44
C GLY A 419 -23.66 33.73 -9.35
N TRP A 420 -23.92 32.70 -8.54
CA TRP A 420 -23.03 32.31 -7.44
C TRP A 420 -22.19 31.09 -7.83
N ARG A 421 -20.99 31.00 -7.27
CA ARG A 421 -20.13 29.81 -7.41
C ARG A 421 -20.52 28.75 -6.38
N TRP A 422 -20.41 27.48 -6.77
CA TRP A 422 -20.55 26.35 -5.85
C TRP A 422 -19.17 25.77 -5.57
N ARG A 423 -18.67 25.92 -4.34
CA ARG A 423 -17.32 25.49 -3.96
C ARG A 423 -17.33 24.67 -2.68
N PRO A 424 -17.46 23.33 -2.77
CA PRO A 424 -17.45 22.46 -1.61
C PRO A 424 -16.18 22.60 -0.78
N VAL A 425 -16.33 22.56 0.54
CA VAL A 425 -15.22 22.61 1.49
C VAL A 425 -15.25 21.38 2.40
N MET A 426 -14.07 20.89 2.77
CA MET A 426 -13.96 19.69 3.62
C MET A 426 -14.41 19.96 5.06
N LEU A 427 -14.12 21.16 5.57
CA LEU A 427 -14.47 21.59 6.91
C LEU A 427 -14.61 23.10 6.96
N HIS A 428 -15.45 23.60 7.87
CA HIS A 428 -15.39 25.01 8.23
C HIS A 428 -14.33 25.18 9.32
N GLY A 429 -13.18 25.72 8.92
CA GLY A 429 -12.05 25.97 9.81
C GLY A 429 -12.04 27.43 10.30
N PRO A 430 -11.24 27.73 11.33
CA PRO A 430 -10.99 29.10 11.74
C PRO A 430 -10.37 29.92 10.58
N LYS A 431 -10.60 31.24 10.57
CA LYS A 431 -10.17 32.13 9.46
C LYS A 431 -8.68 31.99 9.12
N TRP A 432 -7.80 31.74 10.09
CA TRP A 432 -6.35 31.57 9.85
C TRP A 432 -6.00 30.31 9.03
N LEU A 433 -6.89 29.32 8.98
CA LEU A 433 -6.73 28.08 8.20
C LEU A 433 -7.46 28.16 6.84
N SER A 434 -8.18 29.25 6.58
CA SER A 434 -8.92 29.46 5.33
C SER A 434 -8.02 29.33 4.11
N TRP A 435 -6.75 29.75 4.18
CA TRP A 435 -5.84 29.61 3.05
C TRP A 435 -5.67 28.15 2.60
N LEU A 436 -5.76 27.17 3.50
CA LEU A 436 -5.58 25.75 3.20
C LEU A 436 -6.88 25.12 2.69
N ILE A 437 -8.00 25.54 3.27
CA ILE A 437 -9.30 24.88 3.11
C ILE A 437 -10.17 25.53 2.03
N ASN A 438 -9.98 26.84 1.79
CA ASN A 438 -10.81 27.62 0.87
C ASN A 438 -10.26 27.64 -0.53
#